data_AF-A0AAW7Y5Q2-F1
#
_entry.id   AF-A0AAW7Y5Q2-F1
#
_cell.length_a   1.000
_cell.length_b   1.000
_cell.length_c   1.000
_cell.angle_alpha   90.00
_cell.angle_beta   90.00
_cell.angle_gamma   90.00
#
_symmetry.space_group_name_H-M   'P 1'
#
loop_
_entity.id
_entity.type
_entity.pdbx_description
1 polymer ?
#
loop_
_entity_poly.entity_id
_entity_poly.type
_entity_poly.pdbx_seq_one_letter_code
_entity_poly.pdbx_strand_id
1 'polypeptide(L)'
;MRTTLDRIRHTIGFEVIALLLITFVVSHLVGLDPKRMGAMGLGFSIIATVWNYSYNLMFDKAMLKRFGTTVKSGKIRVVHAIIFELCLLVITLPVMAWWLNMTLYDALILDLGMVVFFLFYAYGYNLAYDKLFPIHESAIIETPTNEPQFTNH
;
A
#
# COMPACT_ATOMS: atom_id res chain seq x y z
N MET A 1 -11.24 21.11 -0.94
CA MET A 1 -11.28 19.66 -0.64
C MET A 1 -11.52 18.87 -1.92
N ARG A 2 -10.77 17.79 -2.18
CA ARG A 2 -11.02 16.91 -3.34
C ARG A 2 -12.42 16.30 -3.26
N THR A 3 -13.19 16.38 -4.34
CA THR A 3 -14.54 15.82 -4.43
C THR A 3 -14.49 14.28 -4.39
N THR A 4 -15.58 13.63 -3.98
CA THR A 4 -15.65 12.15 -3.95
C THR A 4 -15.46 11.54 -5.34
N LEU A 5 -15.93 12.22 -6.39
CA LEU A 5 -15.75 11.81 -7.79
C LEU A 5 -14.28 11.87 -8.22
N ASP A 6 -13.52 12.89 -7.80
CA ASP A 6 -12.09 12.98 -8.13
C ASP A 6 -11.27 11.85 -7.50
N ARG A 7 -11.66 11.41 -6.30
CA ARG A 7 -11.02 10.28 -5.61
C ARG A 7 -11.31 8.97 -6.32
N ILE A 8 -12.57 8.75 -6.73
CA ILE A 8 -12.97 7.55 -7.47
C ILE A 8 -12.24 7.48 -8.82
N ARG A 9 -12.19 8.58 -9.58
CA ARG A 9 -11.45 8.64 -10.86
C ARG A 9 -9.97 8.34 -10.67
N HIS A 10 -9.35 8.91 -9.63
CA HIS A 10 -7.95 8.66 -9.29
C HIS A 10 -7.70 7.18 -9.02
N THR A 11 -8.45 6.58 -8.10
CA THR A 11 -8.24 5.18 -7.69
C THR A 11 -8.49 4.22 -8.85
N ILE A 12 -9.55 4.42 -9.63
CA ILE A 12 -9.83 3.56 -10.79
C ILE A 12 -8.74 3.71 -11.87
N GLY A 13 -8.33 4.94 -12.16
CA GLY A 13 -7.28 5.19 -13.15
C GLY A 13 -5.93 4.59 -12.75
N PHE A 14 -5.57 4.71 -11.47
CA PHE A 14 -4.40 4.07 -10.89
C PHE A 14 -4.46 2.56 -11.09
N GLU A 15 -5.55 1.92 -10.66
CA GLU A 15 -5.64 0.46 -10.69
C GLU A 15 -5.61 -0.08 -12.14
N VAL A 16 -6.34 0.54 -13.05
CA VAL A 16 -6.42 0.09 -14.45
C VAL A 16 -5.07 0.23 -15.15
N ILE A 17 -4.39 1.36 -15.00
CA ILE A 17 -3.08 1.57 -15.64
C ILE A 17 -2.04 0.64 -15.02
N ALA A 18 -2.05 0.47 -13.70
CA ALA A 18 -1.17 -0.48 -13.03
C ALA A 18 -1.37 -1.91 -13.55
N LEU A 19 -2.63 -2.37 -13.65
CA LEU A 19 -2.96 -3.70 -14.15
C LEU A 19 -2.53 -3.92 -15.61
N LEU A 20 -2.68 -2.91 -16.47
CA LEU A 20 -2.24 -3.00 -17.86
C LEU A 20 -0.70 -3.09 -17.95
N LEU A 21 0.00 -2.22 -17.23
CA LEU A 21 1.46 -2.21 -17.20
C LEU A 21 2.02 -3.51 -16.63
N ILE A 22 1.46 -4.00 -15.52
CA ILE A 22 1.95 -5.21 -14.88
C ILE A 22 1.72 -6.44 -15.75
N THR A 23 0.54 -6.53 -16.38
CA THR A 23 0.21 -7.62 -17.29
C THR A 23 1.16 -7.62 -18.48
N PHE A 24 1.46 -6.43 -19.03
CA PHE A 24 2.42 -6.28 -20.12
C PHE A 24 3.84 -6.70 -19.70
N VAL A 25 4.36 -6.13 -18.60
CA VAL A 25 5.69 -6.42 -18.05
C VAL A 25 5.84 -7.91 -17.76
N VAL A 26 4.90 -8.51 -17.05
CA VAL A 26 4.96 -9.93 -16.68
C VAL A 26 4.87 -10.83 -17.90
N SER A 27 3.96 -10.52 -18.84
CA SER A 27 3.77 -11.34 -20.04
C SER A 27 4.94 -11.25 -21.01
N HIS A 28 5.57 -10.08 -21.18
CA HIS A 28 6.63 -9.88 -22.19
C HIS A 28 8.04 -10.03 -21.63
N LEU A 29 8.29 -9.61 -20.39
CA LEU A 29 9.63 -9.66 -19.79
C LEU A 29 9.86 -10.94 -19.00
N VAL A 30 8.84 -11.45 -18.30
CA VAL A 30 8.96 -12.65 -17.45
C VAL A 30 8.37 -13.90 -18.13
N GLY A 31 7.47 -13.74 -19.11
CA GLY A 31 6.87 -14.84 -19.85
C GLY A 31 5.87 -15.68 -19.04
N LEU A 32 5.36 -15.15 -17.92
CA LEU A 32 4.42 -15.86 -17.06
C LEU A 32 2.97 -15.65 -17.53
N ASP A 33 2.18 -16.73 -17.47
CA ASP A 33 0.75 -16.68 -17.80
C ASP A 33 -0.02 -15.79 -16.81
N PRO A 34 -0.69 -14.70 -17.29
CA PRO A 34 -1.48 -13.81 -16.44
C PRO A 34 -2.54 -14.53 -15.62
N LYS A 35 -3.11 -15.65 -16.11
CA LYS A 35 -4.11 -16.42 -15.36
C LYS A 35 -3.52 -17.09 -14.12
N ARG A 36 -2.32 -17.66 -14.25
CA ARG A 36 -1.60 -18.31 -13.14
C ARG A 36 -1.17 -17.28 -12.10
N MET A 37 -0.75 -16.10 -12.54
CA MET A 37 -0.42 -14.96 -11.69
C MET A 37 -1.64 -14.44 -10.93
N GLY A 38 -2.79 -14.28 -11.61
CA GLY A 38 -4.04 -13.86 -10.98
C GLY A 38 -4.51 -14.84 -9.91
N ALA A 39 -4.48 -16.14 -10.20
CA ALA A 39 -4.80 -17.18 -9.21
C ALA A 39 -3.84 -17.18 -8.02
N MET A 40 -2.53 -16.98 -8.27
CA MET A 40 -1.53 -16.85 -7.21
C MET A 40 -1.80 -15.64 -6.33
N GLY A 41 -2.09 -14.48 -6.93
CA GLY A 41 -2.42 -13.26 -6.19
C GLY A 41 -3.65 -13.43 -5.30
N LEU A 42 -4.68 -14.13 -5.79
CA LEU A 42 -5.84 -14.48 -4.97
C LEU A 42 -5.46 -15.39 -3.80
N GLY A 43 -4.64 -16.42 -4.05
CA GLY A 43 -4.11 -17.30 -3.00
C GLY A 43 -3.30 -16.54 -1.96
N PHE A 44 -2.44 -15.60 -2.39
CA PHE A 44 -1.65 -14.75 -1.48
C PHE A 44 -2.51 -13.80 -0.67
N SER A 45 -3.58 -13.25 -1.23
CA SER A 45 -4.55 -12.45 -0.48
C SER A 45 -5.18 -13.25 0.67
N ILE A 46 -5.54 -14.51 0.42
CA ILE A 46 -6.07 -15.41 1.44
C ILE A 46 -5.01 -15.72 2.50
N ILE A 47 -3.81 -16.12 2.07
CA ILE A 47 -2.68 -16.42 2.98
C ILE A 47 -2.35 -15.20 3.84
N ALA A 48 -2.23 -14.01 3.24
CA ALA A 48 -1.95 -12.76 3.94
C ALA A 48 -3.06 -12.40 4.92
N THR A 49 -4.33 -12.60 4.56
CA THR A 49 -5.47 -12.33 5.47
C THR A 49 -5.44 -13.25 6.68
N VAL A 50 -5.22 -14.56 6.47
CA VAL A 50 -5.10 -15.54 7.55
C VAL A 50 -3.88 -15.21 8.43
N TRP A 51 -2.74 -14.95 7.81
CA TRP A 51 -1.50 -14.60 8.52
C TRP A 51 -1.64 -13.31 9.32
N ASN A 52 -2.28 -12.27 8.78
CA ASN A 52 -2.56 -11.02 9.48
C ASN A 52 -3.34 -11.27 10.77
N TYR A 53 -4.40 -12.07 10.72
CA TYR A 53 -5.16 -12.42 11.92
C TYR A 53 -4.32 -13.23 12.92
N SER A 54 -3.67 -14.30 12.46
CA SER A 54 -2.85 -15.18 13.31
C SER A 54 -1.71 -14.42 13.98
N TYR A 55 -0.99 -13.58 13.23
CA TYR A 55 0.13 -12.80 13.75
C TYR A 55 -0.31 -11.76 14.75
N ASN A 56 -1.39 -11.02 14.47
CA ASN A 56 -1.92 -10.05 15.44
C ASN A 56 -2.28 -10.74 16.76
N LEU A 57 -2.95 -11.89 16.71
CA LEU A 57 -3.30 -12.66 17.90
C LEU A 57 -2.07 -13.15 18.68
N MET A 58 -1.07 -13.70 17.98
CA MET A 58 0.18 -14.17 18.60
C MET A 58 0.94 -13.01 19.25
N PHE A 59 1.04 -11.88 18.55
CA PHE A 59 1.76 -10.72 19.03
C PHE A 59 1.07 -10.07 20.23
N ASP A 60 -0.26 -9.95 20.21
CA ASP A 60 -1.02 -9.37 21.31
C ASP A 60 -0.94 -10.27 22.57
N LYS A 61 -0.98 -11.60 22.41
CA LYS A 61 -0.70 -12.55 23.50
C LYS A 61 0.73 -12.42 24.04
N ALA A 62 1.72 -12.26 23.17
CA ALA A 62 3.11 -12.09 23.56
C ALA A 62 3.33 -10.76 24.31
N MET A 63 2.71 -9.68 23.85
CA MET A 63 2.69 -8.37 24.51
C MET A 63 2.05 -8.43 25.89
N LEU A 64 0.87 -9.04 26.00
CA LEU A 64 0.17 -9.20 27.28
C LEU A 64 1.00 -10.01 28.27
N LYS A 65 1.62 -11.11 27.83
CA LYS A 65 2.46 -11.97 28.67
C LYS A 65 3.78 -11.29 29.09
N ARG A 66 4.37 -10.45 28.24
CA ARG A 66 5.71 -9.89 28.46
C ARG A 66 5.72 -8.50 29.09
N PHE A 67 4.72 -7.68 28.78
CA PHE A 67 4.66 -6.28 29.22
C PHE A 67 3.40 -5.96 30.03
N GLY A 68 2.43 -6.88 30.15
CA GLY A 68 1.19 -6.64 30.90
C GLY A 68 0.28 -5.57 30.29
N THR A 69 0.60 -5.08 29.09
CA THR A 69 -0.12 -4.02 28.39
C THR A 69 -0.17 -4.32 26.89
N THR A 70 -1.25 -3.89 26.25
CA THR A 70 -1.44 -3.95 24.79
C THR A 70 -1.09 -2.62 24.11
N VAL A 71 -0.65 -1.61 24.87
CA VAL A 71 -0.31 -0.28 24.35
C VAL A 71 1.00 -0.34 23.57
N LYS A 72 0.89 -0.35 22.23
CA LYS A 72 2.03 -0.39 21.30
C LYS A 72 2.70 0.99 21.19
N SER A 73 3.83 1.17 21.86
CA SER A 73 4.74 2.32 21.66
C SER A 73 5.25 2.34 20.20
N GLY A 74 5.62 3.52 19.68
CA GLY A 74 6.04 3.69 18.28
C GLY A 74 7.15 2.73 17.84
N LYS A 75 8.16 2.49 18.70
CA LYS A 75 9.24 1.53 18.43
C LYS A 75 8.73 0.09 18.29
N ILE A 76 7.76 -0.31 19.13
CA ILE A 76 7.15 -1.64 19.10
C ILE A 76 6.38 -1.84 17.80
N ARG A 77 5.72 -0.79 17.28
CA ARG A 77 4.99 -0.86 15.99
C ARG A 77 5.93 -1.11 14.81
N VAL A 78 7.08 -0.45 14.77
CA VAL A 78 8.08 -0.66 13.70
C VAL A 78 8.61 -2.09 13.74
N VAL A 79 9.04 -2.56 14.92
CA VAL A 79 9.52 -3.93 15.08
C VAL A 79 8.44 -4.95 14.71
N HIS A 80 7.19 -4.70 15.14
CA HIS A 80 6.05 -5.54 14.81
C HIS A 80 5.83 -5.64 13.30
N ALA A 81 5.86 -4.52 12.57
CA ALA A 81 5.67 -4.48 11.13
C ALA A 81 6.80 -5.19 10.39
N ILE A 82 8.06 -4.99 10.81
CA ILE A 82 9.22 -5.64 10.19
C ILE A 82 9.13 -7.16 10.37
N ILE A 83 8.84 -7.64 11.58
CA ILE A 83 8.71 -9.09 11.84
C ILE A 83 7.51 -9.66 11.07
N PHE A 84 6.39 -8.94 11.02
CA PHE A 84 5.21 -9.36 10.26
C PHE A 84 5.56 -9.64 8.80
N GLU A 85 6.19 -8.65 8.16
CA GLU A 85 6.54 -8.70 6.75
C GLU A 85 7.57 -9.80 6.47
N LEU A 86 8.62 -9.90 7.29
CA LEU A 86 9.65 -10.92 7.12
C LEU A 86 9.10 -12.34 7.27
N CYS A 87 8.23 -12.59 8.25
CA CYS A 87 7.61 -13.90 8.39
C CYS A 87 6.65 -14.20 7.25
N LEU A 88 5.88 -13.20 6.79
CA LEU A 88 5.01 -13.37 5.64
C LEU A 88 5.81 -13.71 4.38
N LEU A 89 6.93 -13.01 4.13
CA LEU A 89 7.85 -13.26 3.02
C LEU A 89 8.44 -14.67 3.06
N VAL A 90 8.83 -15.17 4.24
CA VAL A 90 9.30 -16.56 4.41
C VAL A 90 8.22 -17.59 4.09
N ILE A 91 6.93 -17.26 4.26
CA ILE A 91 5.81 -18.13 3.92
C ILE A 91 5.46 -18.03 2.43
N THR A 92 5.40 -16.82 1.88
CA THR A 92 4.94 -16.57 0.51
C THR A 92 5.98 -16.93 -0.54
N LEU A 93 7.28 -16.71 -0.30
CA LEU A 93 8.33 -17.00 -1.28
C LEU A 93 8.41 -18.48 -1.68
N PRO A 94 8.41 -19.47 -0.76
CA PRO A 94 8.39 -20.88 -1.15
C PRO A 94 7.14 -21.26 -1.94
N VAL A 95 5.99 -20.68 -1.58
CA VAL A 95 4.73 -20.90 -2.30
C VAL A 95 4.81 -20.32 -3.71
N MET A 96 5.36 -19.10 -3.86
CA MET A 96 5.58 -18.44 -5.16
C MET A 96 6.49 -19.29 -6.04
N ALA A 97 7.65 -19.68 -5.51
CA ALA A 97 8.66 -20.45 -6.21
C ALA A 97 8.10 -21.79 -6.70
N TRP A 98 7.36 -22.49 -5.83
CA TRP A 98 6.69 -23.74 -6.18
C TRP A 98 5.58 -23.54 -7.22
N TRP A 99 4.74 -22.51 -7.06
CA TRP A 99 3.59 -22.27 -7.94
C TRP A 99 3.99 -21.87 -9.36
N LEU A 100 5.02 -21.03 -9.48
CA LEU A 100 5.51 -20.54 -10.76
C LEU A 100 6.65 -21.41 -11.34
N ASN A 101 7.09 -22.43 -10.62
CA ASN A 101 8.15 -23.34 -11.02
C ASN A 101 9.47 -22.60 -11.30
N MET A 102 9.86 -21.73 -10.36
CA MET A 102 11.07 -20.91 -10.41
C MET A 102 11.91 -21.12 -9.15
N THR A 103 13.16 -20.65 -9.15
CA THR A 103 14.00 -20.74 -7.96
C THR A 103 13.54 -19.73 -6.89
N LEU A 104 13.90 -19.98 -5.62
CA LEU A 104 13.65 -19.01 -4.54
C LEU A 104 14.31 -17.65 -4.80
N TYR A 105 15.44 -17.65 -5.50
CA TYR A 105 16.16 -16.43 -5.86
C TYR A 105 15.40 -15.62 -6.93
N ASP A 106 14.90 -16.29 -7.96
CA ASP A 106 14.08 -15.62 -8.99
C ASP A 106 12.77 -15.10 -8.42
N ALA A 107 12.13 -15.86 -7.53
CA ALA A 107 10.94 -15.43 -6.82
C ALA A 107 11.20 -14.18 -5.96
N LEU A 108 12.33 -14.14 -5.25
CA LEU A 108 12.73 -12.97 -4.46
C LEU A 108 13.02 -11.76 -5.34
N ILE A 109 13.69 -11.94 -6.49
CA ILE A 109 13.94 -10.85 -7.45
C ILE A 109 12.63 -10.33 -8.01
N LEU A 110 11.71 -11.22 -8.37
CA LEU A 110 10.40 -10.86 -8.89
C LEU A 110 9.61 -10.06 -7.85
N ASP A 111 9.55 -10.55 -6.61
CA ASP A 111 8.87 -9.87 -5.49
C ASP A 111 9.45 -8.47 -5.23
N LEU A 112 10.78 -8.37 -5.11
CA LEU A 112 11.46 -7.09 -4.90
C LEU A 112 11.30 -6.14 -6.09
N GLY A 113 11.40 -6.66 -7.31
CA GLY A 113 11.21 -5.89 -8.55
C GLY A 113 9.81 -5.31 -8.64
N MET A 114 8.80 -6.07 -8.21
CA MET A 114 7.42 -5.61 -8.14
C MET A 114 7.24 -4.51 -7.10
N VAL A 115 7.80 -4.66 -5.89
CA VAL A 115 7.77 -3.62 -4.84
C VAL A 115 8.39 -2.32 -5.35
N VAL A 116 9.57 -2.40 -5.96
CA VAL A 116 10.28 -1.25 -6.51
C VAL A 116 9.49 -0.62 -7.65
N PHE A 117 8.97 -1.42 -8.58
CA PHE A 117 8.13 -0.95 -9.68
C PHE A 117 6.91 -0.17 -9.18
N PHE A 118 6.15 -0.74 -8.24
CA PHE A 118 4.97 -0.09 -7.68
C PHE A 118 5.31 1.19 -6.91
N LEU A 119 6.46 1.25 -6.23
CA LEU A 119 6.91 2.45 -5.53
C LEU A 119 7.11 3.62 -6.52
N PHE A 120 7.85 3.38 -7.61
CA PHE A 120 8.07 4.40 -8.64
C PHE A 120 6.80 4.74 -9.42
N TYR A 121 6.02 3.72 -9.78
CA TYR A 121 4.75 3.90 -10.46
C TYR A 121 3.80 4.76 -9.63
N ALA A 122 3.64 4.46 -8.34
CA ALA A 122 2.73 5.19 -7.48
C ALA A 122 3.16 6.64 -7.29
N TYR A 123 4.46 6.88 -7.09
CA TYR A 123 4.99 8.24 -7.03
C TYR A 123 4.73 9.01 -8.34
N GLY A 124 5.06 8.41 -9.49
CA GLY A 124 4.89 9.04 -10.80
C GLY A 124 3.41 9.32 -11.13
N TYR A 125 2.52 8.37 -10.85
CA TYR A 125 1.09 8.54 -11.07
C TYR A 125 0.51 9.66 -10.20
N ASN A 126 0.84 9.67 -8.90
CA ASN A 126 0.38 10.73 -7.99
C ASN A 126 0.82 12.11 -8.49
N LEU A 127 2.10 12.25 -8.88
CA LEU A 127 2.63 13.50 -9.41
C LEU A 127 1.94 13.93 -10.71
N ALA A 128 1.75 12.99 -11.65
CA ALA A 128 1.07 13.26 -12.92
C ALA A 128 -0.40 13.68 -12.68
N TYR A 129 -1.10 13.01 -11.77
CA TYR A 129 -2.49 13.32 -11.47
C TYR A 129 -2.65 14.66 -10.78
N ASP A 130 -1.77 14.99 -9.83
CA ASP A 130 -1.78 16.29 -9.16
C ASP A 130 -1.48 17.44 -10.13
N LYS A 131 -0.67 17.19 -11.17
CA LYS A 131 -0.41 18.17 -12.25
C LYS A 131 -1.60 18.32 -13.21
N LEU A 132 -2.32 17.24 -13.51
CA LEU A 132 -3.48 17.25 -14.39
C LEU A 132 -4.74 17.81 -13.71
N PHE A 133 -4.86 17.62 -12.39
CA PHE A 133 -5.97 18.11 -11.57
C PHE A 133 -5.45 18.91 -10.37
N PRO A 134 -4.91 20.12 -10.60
CA PRO A 134 -4.44 20.97 -9.53
C PRO A 134 -5.61 21.32 -8.60
N ILE A 135 -5.39 21.15 -7.30
CA ILE A 135 -6.36 21.54 -6.28
C ILE A 135 -6.30 23.06 -6.22
N HIS A 136 -7.33 23.74 -6.71
CA HIS A 136 -7.48 25.17 -6.43
C HIS A 136 -7.76 25.31 -4.93
N GLU A 137 -6.74 25.73 -4.19
CA GLU A 137 -6.90 26.28 -2.85
C GLU A 137 -7.90 27.42 -3.00
N SER A 138 -9.12 27.22 -2.49
CA SER A 138 -10.10 28.29 -2.42
C SER A 138 -9.50 29.31 -1.47
N ALA A 139 -8.96 30.40 -2.03
CA ALA A 139 -8.44 31.52 -1.26
C ALA A 139 -9.48 31.84 -0.18
N ILE A 140 -9.08 31.70 1.08
CA ILE A 140 -9.88 32.12 2.21
C ILE A 140 -10.14 33.60 1.95
N ILE A 141 -11.37 33.96 1.59
CA ILE A 141 -11.78 35.35 1.52
C ILE A 141 -11.77 35.78 2.98
N GLU A 142 -10.67 36.41 3.42
CA GLU A 142 -10.65 37.18 4.66
C GLU A 142 -11.70 38.27 4.50
N THR A 143 -12.88 38.05 5.07
CA THR A 143 -13.88 39.11 5.22
C THR A 143 -13.24 40.16 6.13
N PRO A 144 -13.02 41.41 5.67
CA PRO A 144 -12.53 42.45 6.55
C PRO A 144 -13.58 42.64 7.66
N THR A 145 -13.18 42.31 8.89
CA THR A 145 -14.01 42.51 10.06
C THR A 145 -14.08 44.02 10.30
N ASN A 146 -15.17 44.65 9.87
CA ASN A 146 -15.51 46.01 10.29
C ASN A 146 -15.89 45.96 11.78
N GLU A 147 -14.91 46.04 12.67
CA GLU A 147 -15.15 46.43 14.05
C GLU A 147 -15.55 47.92 14.08
N PRO A 148 -16.72 48.29 14.63
CA PRO A 148 -17.01 49.68 14.91
C PRO A 148 -16.09 50.16 16.03
N GLN A 149 -15.22 51.12 15.72
CA GLN A 149 -14.46 51.84 16.73
C GLN A 149 -15.44 52.60 17.63
N PHE A 150 -15.68 52.08 18.83
CA PHE A 150 -16.25 52.85 19.92
C PHE A 150 -15.22 53.89 20.33
N THR A 151 -15.34 55.09 19.78
CA THR A 151 -14.64 56.28 20.27
C THR A 151 -15.28 56.67 21.59
N ASN A 152 -14.60 56.36 22.70
CA ASN A 152 -14.88 57.00 23.98
C ASN A 152 -14.47 58.47 23.88
N HIS A 153 -15.43 59.38 23.91
CA HIS A 153 -15.22 60.74 24.37
C HIS A 153 -16.48 61.35 24.96
#